data_AF-A0A4V6U5I0-F1
#
_entry.id   AF-A0A4V6U5I0-F1
#
_cell.length_a   1.000
_cell.length_b   1.000
_cell.length_c   1.000
_cell.angle_alpha   90.00
_cell.angle_beta   90.00
_cell.angle_gamma   90.00
#
_symmetry.space_group_name_H-M   'P 1'
#
loop_
_entity.id
_entity.type
_entity.pdbx_description
1 polymer ?
#
loop_
_entity_poly.entity_id
_entity_poly.type
_entity_poly.pdbx_seq_one_letter_code
_entity_poly.pdbx_strand_id
1 'polypeptide(L)'
;MHAEFDESEALRSRIRVLEAIGRAQSRIGEVVALAAVTGNRDDLCRMLAQMLDITEETAHVVAIMSLERLATPYSRARISEELAELRSMPNPPEQAR
;
A
#
# COMPACT_ATOMS: atom_id res chain seq x y z
N MET A 1 4.29 -19.30 23.00
CA MET A 1 4.46 -19.67 21.58
C MET A 1 3.40 -18.92 20.77
N HIS A 2 3.63 -17.64 20.46
CA HIS A 2 2.68 -16.79 19.71
C HIS A 2 3.35 -15.78 18.75
N ALA A 3 4.70 -15.73 18.68
CA ALA A 3 5.40 -14.68 17.94
C ALA A 3 5.38 -14.89 16.40
N GLU A 4 5.38 -16.14 15.92
CA GLU A 4 5.50 -16.43 14.47
C GLU A 4 4.24 -16.09 13.67
N PHE A 5 3.06 -16.12 14.32
CA PHE A 5 1.78 -15.81 13.65
C PHE A 5 1.61 -14.31 13.41
N ASP A 6 2.08 -13.49 14.36
CA ASP A 6 2.03 -12.02 14.32
C ASP A 6 2.99 -11.46 13.26
N GLU A 7 4.19 -12.04 13.14
CA GLU A 7 5.18 -11.62 12.14
C GLU A 7 4.72 -11.90 10.70
N SER A 8 4.07 -13.04 10.47
CA SER A 8 3.51 -13.40 9.17
C SER A 8 2.34 -12.50 8.76
N GLU A 9 1.51 -12.08 9.72
CA GLU A 9 0.44 -11.12 9.48
C GLU A 9 0.98 -9.71 9.23
N ALA A 10 1.96 -9.27 10.01
CA ALA A 10 2.64 -8.00 9.83
C ALA A 10 3.32 -7.90 8.45
N LEU A 11 4.00 -8.95 8.00
CA LEU A 11 4.60 -9.03 6.67
C LEU A 11 3.54 -8.92 5.56
N ARG A 12 2.45 -9.69 5.67
CA ARG A 12 1.33 -9.61 4.70
C ARG A 12 0.65 -8.25 4.70
N SER A 13 0.52 -7.60 5.87
CA SER A 13 0.01 -6.24 5.99
C SER A 13 0.93 -5.24 5.27
N ARG A 14 2.24 -5.34 5.51
CA ARG A 14 3.24 -4.49 4.85
C ARG A 14 3.25 -4.65 3.33
N ILE A 15 3.19 -5.89 2.83
CA ILE A 15 3.11 -6.16 1.39
C ILE A 15 1.88 -5.48 0.78
N ARG A 16 0.70 -5.63 1.40
CA ARG A 16 -0.55 -5.01 0.93
C ARG A 16 -0.44 -3.48 0.85
N VAL A 17 0.15 -2.85 1.86
CA VAL A 17 0.36 -1.40 1.88
C VAL A 17 1.31 -0.97 0.76
N LEU A 18 2.45 -1.64 0.59
CA LEU A 18 3.41 -1.31 -0.47
C LEU A 18 2.83 -1.50 -1.87
N GLU A 19 2.04 -2.54 -2.08
CA GLU A 19 1.32 -2.77 -3.35
C GLU A 19 0.32 -1.65 -3.61
N ALA A 20 -0.44 -1.22 -2.60
CA ALA A 20 -1.38 -0.10 -2.71
C ALA A 20 -0.68 1.21 -3.07
N ILE A 21 0.47 1.49 -2.45
CA ILE A 21 1.27 2.67 -2.79
C ILE A 21 1.77 2.55 -4.24
N GLY A 22 2.31 1.40 -4.65
CA GLY A 22 2.76 1.19 -6.03
C GLY A 22 1.64 1.38 -7.08
N ARG A 23 0.42 0.93 -6.78
CA ARG A 23 -0.77 1.18 -7.61
C ARG A 23 -1.12 2.67 -7.67
N ALA A 24 -1.11 3.35 -6.53
CA ALA A 24 -1.34 4.79 -6.46
C ALA A 24 -0.32 5.59 -7.28
N GLN A 25 0.97 5.23 -7.22
CA GLN A 25 2.01 5.86 -8.04
C GLN A 25 1.79 5.65 -9.54
N SER A 26 1.35 4.45 -9.94
CA SER A 26 1.09 4.12 -11.35
C SER A 26 -0.09 4.91 -11.92
N ARG A 27 -1.01 5.38 -11.06
CA ARG A 27 -2.20 6.17 -11.41
C ARG A 27 -2.19 7.56 -10.78
N ILE A 28 -0.99 8.14 -10.60
CA ILE A 28 -0.82 9.39 -9.86
C ILE A 28 -1.68 10.54 -10.40
N GLY A 29 -1.86 10.65 -11.71
CA GLY A 29 -2.72 11.68 -12.31
C GLY A 29 -4.19 11.56 -11.88
N GLU A 30 -4.70 10.34 -11.78
CA GLU A 30 -6.06 10.06 -11.31
C GLU A 30 -6.18 10.32 -9.81
N VAL A 31 -5.17 9.94 -9.01
CA VAL A 31 -5.10 10.24 -7.57
C VAL A 31 -5.12 11.76 -7.32
N VAL A 32 -4.37 12.54 -8.10
CA VAL A 32 -4.33 14.01 -8.01
C VAL A 32 -5.68 14.61 -8.38
N ALA A 33 -6.26 14.18 -9.51
CA ALA A 33 -7.57 14.65 -9.95
C ALA A 33 -8.66 14.34 -8.91
N LEU A 34 -8.59 13.14 -8.31
CA LEU A 34 -9.49 12.71 -7.26
C LEU A 34 -9.37 13.58 -6.01
N ALA A 35 -8.14 13.79 -5.53
CA ALA A 35 -7.85 14.64 -4.39
C ALA A 35 -8.31 16.10 -4.60
N ALA A 36 -8.27 16.60 -5.84
CA ALA A 36 -8.70 17.94 -6.18
C ALA A 36 -10.23 18.13 -6.17
N VAL A 37 -11.00 17.07 -6.43
CA VAL A 37 -12.48 17.12 -6.45
C VAL A 37 -13.13 16.72 -5.12
N THR A 38 -12.40 15.98 -4.28
CA THR A 38 -12.89 15.59 -2.95
C THR A 38 -12.76 16.74 -1.95
N GLY A 39 -13.88 17.18 -1.38
CA GLY A 39 -13.92 18.24 -0.37
C GLY A 39 -13.60 17.80 1.05
N ASN A 40 -13.53 16.48 1.31
CA ASN A 40 -13.14 15.94 2.61
C ASN A 40 -12.30 14.66 2.47
N ARG A 41 -11.60 14.33 3.54
CA ARG A 41 -10.63 13.24 3.58
C ARG A 41 -11.28 11.85 3.57
N ASP A 42 -12.46 11.70 4.15
CA ASP A 42 -13.14 10.41 4.25
C ASP A 42 -13.67 9.96 2.89
N ASP A 43 -14.23 10.90 2.11
CA ASP A 43 -14.64 10.69 0.73
C ASP A 43 -13.42 10.36 -0.15
N LEU A 44 -12.31 11.07 0.04
CA LEU A 44 -11.07 10.73 -0.66
C LEU A 44 -10.61 9.30 -0.36
N CYS A 45 -10.64 8.87 0.91
CA CYS A 45 -10.23 7.52 1.28
C CYS A 45 -11.17 6.46 0.67
N ARG A 46 -12.49 6.68 0.70
CA ARG A 46 -13.46 5.76 0.08
C ARG A 46 -13.28 5.67 -1.43
N MET A 47 -13.06 6.79 -2.10
CA MET A 47 -12.86 6.81 -3.54
C MET A 47 -11.50 6.22 -3.93
N LEU A 48 -10.44 6.45 -3.14
CA LEU A 48 -9.14 5.81 -3.34
C LEU A 48 -9.22 4.28 -3.14
N ALA A 49 -9.96 3.84 -2.11
CA ALA A 49 -10.20 2.43 -1.84
C ALA A 49 -10.85 1.74 -3.05
N GLN A 50 -11.91 2.34 -3.60
CA GLN A 50 -12.59 1.84 -4.80
C GLN A 50 -11.70 1.90 -6.05
N MET A 51 -11.01 3.03 -6.26
CA MET A 51 -10.18 3.23 -7.45
C MET A 51 -9.00 2.26 -7.50
N LEU A 52 -8.36 1.99 -6.37
CA LEU A 52 -7.15 1.15 -6.29
C LEU A 52 -7.44 -0.31 -5.94
N ASP A 53 -8.71 -0.65 -5.70
CA ASP A 53 -9.16 -1.96 -5.22
C ASP A 53 -8.41 -2.39 -3.96
N ILE A 54 -8.51 -1.57 -2.91
CA ILE A 54 -7.86 -1.74 -1.61
C ILE A 54 -8.84 -1.46 -0.46
N THR A 55 -8.49 -1.88 0.75
CA THR A 55 -9.30 -1.56 1.94
C THR A 55 -9.26 -0.08 2.28
N GLU A 56 -10.29 0.43 2.96
CA GLU A 56 -10.31 1.83 3.43
C GLU A 56 -9.14 2.15 4.36
N GLU A 57 -8.76 1.21 5.24
CA GLU A 57 -7.58 1.35 6.10
C GLU A 57 -6.30 1.57 5.29
N THR A 58 -6.11 0.80 4.21
CA THR A 58 -4.96 0.96 3.32
C THR A 58 -5.06 2.28 2.53
N ALA A 59 -6.26 2.67 2.12
CA ALA A 59 -6.50 3.95 1.46
C ALA A 59 -6.20 5.15 2.36
N HIS A 60 -6.45 5.05 3.68
CA HIS A 60 -6.04 6.07 4.63
C HIS A 60 -4.52 6.27 4.65
N VAL A 61 -3.74 5.19 4.58
CA VAL A 61 -2.27 5.28 4.50
C VAL A 61 -1.85 5.99 3.21
N VAL A 62 -2.45 5.62 2.07
CA VAL A 62 -2.18 6.28 0.78
C VAL A 62 -2.55 7.76 0.82
N ALA A 63 -3.68 8.12 1.41
CA ALA A 63 -4.15 9.50 1.54
C ALA A 63 -3.29 10.37 2.47
N ILE A 64 -2.58 9.76 3.44
CA ILE A 64 -1.61 10.46 4.30
C ILE A 64 -0.34 10.81 3.53
N MET A 65 0.00 10.03 2.50
CA MET A 65 1.19 10.31 1.70
C MET A 65 1.01 11.59 0.89
N SER A 66 2.03 12.44 0.86
CA SER A 66 2.00 13.61 -0.01
C SER A 66 2.10 13.18 -1.48
N LEU A 67 1.39 13.90 -2.37
CA LEU A 67 1.40 13.65 -3.80
C LEU A 67 2.81 13.72 -4.39
N GLU A 68 3.63 14.65 -3.91
CA GLU A 68 5.05 14.75 -4.28
C GLU A 68 5.80 13.45 -3.95
N ARG A 69 5.59 12.88 -2.75
CA ARG A 69 6.25 11.63 -2.33
C ARG A 69 5.82 10.44 -3.17
N LEU A 70 4.56 10.40 -3.60
CA LEU A 70 4.05 9.40 -4.53
C LEU A 70 4.67 9.57 -5.93
N ALA A 71 4.89 10.80 -6.38
CA ALA A 71 5.43 11.05 -7.71
C ALA A 71 6.95 10.81 -7.83
N THR A 72 7.70 10.70 -6.73
CA THR A 72 9.17 10.61 -6.87
C THR A 72 9.63 9.26 -7.46
N PRO A 73 10.54 9.27 -8.45
CA PRO A 73 11.14 8.05 -8.99
C PRO A 73 11.89 7.25 -7.93
N TYR A 74 12.55 7.93 -6.99
CA TYR A 74 13.28 7.30 -5.89
C TYR A 74 12.37 6.51 -4.96
N SER A 75 11.22 7.08 -4.54
CA SER A 75 10.21 6.35 -3.76
C SER A 75 9.74 5.11 -4.52
N ARG A 76 9.48 5.25 -5.83
CA ARG A 76 8.99 4.14 -6.67
C ARG A 76 10.00 2.99 -6.77
N ALA A 77 11.28 3.30 -6.99
CA ALA A 77 12.34 2.30 -7.03
C ALA A 77 12.43 1.55 -5.70
N ARG A 78 12.46 2.30 -4.58
CA ARG A 78 12.52 1.73 -3.24
C ARG A 78 11.34 0.81 -2.92
N ILE A 79 10.11 1.19 -3.27
CA ILE A 79 8.92 0.34 -3.09
C ILE A 79 9.04 -0.95 -3.92
N SER A 80 9.56 -0.84 -5.14
CA SER A 80 9.72 -1.99 -6.03
C SER A 80 10.78 -2.96 -5.50
N GLU A 81 11.91 -2.44 -5.02
CA GLU A 81 12.97 -3.20 -4.36
C GLU A 81 12.46 -3.89 -3.10
N GLU A 82 11.78 -3.16 -2.22
CA GLU A 82 11.24 -3.69 -0.97
C GLU A 82 10.19 -4.79 -1.22
N LEU A 83 9.33 -4.62 -2.23
CA LEU A 83 8.39 -5.67 -2.64
C LEU A 83 9.11 -6.91 -3.19
N ALA A 84 10.19 -6.72 -3.95
CA ALA A 84 10.99 -7.84 -4.46
C ALA A 84 11.65 -8.61 -3.32
N GLU A 85 12.24 -7.90 -2.36
CA GLU A 85 12.82 -8.48 -1.15
C GLU A 85 11.77 -9.27 -0.36
N LEU A 86 10.63 -8.66 -0.02
CA LEU A 86 9.56 -9.29 0.75
C LEU A 86 8.96 -10.52 0.07
N ARG A 87 8.89 -10.53 -1.28
CA ARG A 87 8.43 -11.70 -2.05
C ARG A 87 9.48 -12.80 -2.18
N SER A 88 10.76 -12.47 -2.05
CA SER A 88 11.87 -13.42 -2.06
C SER A 88 12.12 -14.08 -0.71
N MET A 89 11.56 -13.52 0.37
CA MET A 89 11.62 -14.14 1.69
C MET A 89 10.88 -15.48 1.65
N PRO A 90 11.50 -16.58 2.10
CA PRO A 90 10.80 -17.85 2.22
C PRO A 90 9.61 -17.66 3.16
N ASN A 91 8.41 -18.04 2.71
CA ASN A 91 7.27 -18.15 3.63
C ASN A 91 7.74 -19.00 4.81
N PRO A 92 7.54 -18.57 6.07
CA PRO A 92 7.80 -19.43 7.21
C PRO A 92 7.05 -20.75 6.96
N PRO A 93 7.68 -21.91 7.24
CA PRO A 93 7.06 -23.18 6.94
C PRO A 93 5.68 -23.20 7.58
N GLU A 94 4.62 -23.28 6.75
CA GLU A 94 3.31 -23.69 7.22
C GLU A 94 3.54 -25.09 7.79
N GLN A 95 3.64 -25.17 9.13
CA GLN A 95 3.74 -26.45 9.81
C GLN A 95 2.46 -27.21 9.48
N ALA A 96 2.58 -28.12 8.52
CA ALA A 96 1.56 -29.08 8.18
C ALA A 96 1.29 -29.93 9.43
N ARG A 97 0.13 -29.67 10.03
CA ARG A 97 -0.69 -30.55 10.91
C ARG A 97 0.03 -31.45 11.91
#